data_AF-A0A2V1BVI4-F1
#
_entry.id   AF-A0A2V1BVI4-F1
#
_cell.length_a   1.000
_cell.length_b   1.000
_cell.length_c   1.000
_cell.angle_alpha   90.00
_cell.angle_beta   90.00
_cell.angle_gamma   90.00
#
_symmetry.space_group_name_H-M   'P 1'
#
loop_
_entity.id
_entity.type
_entity.pdbx_description
1 polymer ?
#
loop_
_entity_poly.entity_id
_entity_poly.type
_entity_poly.pdbx_seq_one_letter_code
_entity_poly.pdbx_strand_id
1 'polypeptide(L)'
;MGGVSEDAEIWRCGITRGVLHAGLLRSSLEDIPAVQEVGFALGIGGGFDIASMIFCLHYAFESDITVRMMLENITGALKPGGRLIGCVPSSKVIGEHIREFEATVGALQLGDNQPSVVAWGNGIYNVRFPGKTPLHGVFDRPFGDRYFFSLAEAVEAPEFVVPWELFCDIAGEYGLELHYSKPLNEVWEEDKDDEFLARLSKEMGVVDAEEHSS
;
A
#
# COMPACT_ATOMS: atom_id res chain seq x y z
N MET A 1 11.29 -30.29 9.89
CA MET A 1 10.04 -29.86 10.56
C MET A 1 10.26 -28.42 10.98
N GLY A 2 9.38 -27.52 10.55
CA GLY A 2 9.44 -26.07 10.83
C GLY A 2 10.08 -25.27 9.70
N GLY A 3 9.31 -25.01 8.63
CA GLY A 3 9.67 -23.98 7.66
C GLY A 3 9.44 -22.61 8.30
N VAL A 4 10.46 -21.76 8.25
CA VAL A 4 10.35 -20.35 8.62
C VAL A 4 9.76 -19.64 7.41
N SER A 5 8.59 -19.05 7.56
CA SER A 5 8.05 -18.08 6.61
C SER A 5 8.74 -16.76 6.94
N GLU A 6 9.68 -16.38 6.09
CA GLU A 6 10.40 -15.10 6.12
C GLU A 6 9.72 -14.16 5.13
N ASP A 7 8.78 -13.37 5.60
CA ASP A 7 8.20 -12.25 4.83
C ASP A 7 7.73 -11.17 5.81
N ALA A 8 8.64 -10.30 6.24
CA ALA A 8 8.34 -8.99 6.80
C ALA A 8 9.62 -8.16 6.89
N GLU A 9 9.82 -7.21 5.98
CA GLU A 9 10.83 -6.17 6.13
C GLU A 9 10.17 -4.85 6.54
N ILE A 10 10.50 -4.43 7.77
CA ILE A 10 10.14 -3.13 8.35
C ILE A 10 11.17 -2.10 7.90
N TRP A 11 10.68 -0.98 7.35
CA TRP A 11 11.47 0.24 7.23
C TRP A 11 10.95 1.29 8.20
N ARG A 12 11.80 1.69 9.17
CA ARG A 12 11.54 2.86 10.02
C ARG A 12 11.72 4.14 9.19
N CYS A 13 10.63 4.65 8.62
CA CYS A 13 10.48 6.08 8.42
C CYS A 13 9.87 6.66 9.69
N GLY A 14 10.63 7.47 10.42
CA GLY A 14 10.11 8.27 11.52
C GLY A 14 9.11 9.30 10.99
N ILE A 15 7.86 8.89 10.80
CA ILE A 15 6.76 9.83 10.60
C ILE A 15 6.45 10.43 11.97
N THR A 16 6.93 11.66 12.18
CA THR A 16 6.41 12.51 13.24
C THR A 16 4.90 12.61 13.11
N ARG A 17 4.24 12.12 14.16
CA ARG A 17 2.82 12.17 14.48
C ARG A 17 2.19 13.52 14.08
N GLY A 18 1.54 13.55 12.93
CA GLY A 18 0.42 14.43 12.64
C GLY A 18 -0.82 13.56 12.53
N VAL A 19 -1.57 13.40 13.62
CA VAL A 19 -2.92 12.83 13.55
C VAL A 19 -3.76 13.83 12.77
N LEU A 20 -3.86 13.65 11.45
CA LEU A 20 -4.97 14.22 10.71
C LEU A 20 -6.18 13.42 11.14
N HIS A 21 -7.01 14.02 12.00
CA HIS A 21 -8.35 13.53 12.26
C HIS A 21 -9.00 13.21 10.91
N ALA A 22 -9.58 12.02 10.77
CA ALA A 22 -10.50 11.66 9.68
C ALA A 22 -11.83 12.42 9.83
N GLY A 23 -11.73 13.75 9.95
CA GLY A 23 -12.80 14.71 9.99
C GLY A 23 -12.51 15.73 8.90
N LEU A 24 -13.12 15.53 7.73
CA LEU A 24 -13.31 16.57 6.72
C LEU A 24 -12.02 17.23 6.19
N LEU A 25 -11.12 16.48 5.55
CA LEU A 25 -10.34 17.08 4.46
C LEU A 25 -11.24 17.12 3.22
N ARG A 26 -12.12 18.14 3.18
CA ARG A 26 -12.95 18.50 2.02
C ARG A 26 -12.25 19.52 1.11
N SER A 27 -11.03 19.93 1.43
CA SER A 27 -10.28 20.93 0.68
C SER A 27 -9.32 20.26 -0.30
N SER A 28 -9.39 20.70 -1.55
CA SER A 28 -8.44 20.38 -2.61
C SER A 28 -7.02 20.80 -2.21
N LEU A 29 -5.99 20.17 -2.78
CA LEU A 29 -4.59 20.62 -2.58
C LEU A 29 -4.37 22.06 -3.06
N GLU A 30 -5.26 22.60 -3.90
CA GLU A 30 -5.20 23.97 -4.40
C GLU A 30 -5.13 25.04 -3.31
N ASP A 31 -5.59 24.75 -2.10
CA ASP A 31 -5.58 25.68 -0.97
C ASP A 31 -4.24 25.71 -0.21
N ILE A 32 -3.28 24.83 -0.55
CA ILE A 32 -2.00 24.73 0.15
C ILE A 32 -0.99 25.73 -0.45
N PRO A 33 -0.43 26.68 0.34
CA PRO A 33 0.45 27.72 -0.20
C PRO A 33 1.66 27.20 -0.98
N ALA A 34 2.30 26.14 -0.50
CA ALA A 34 3.45 25.52 -1.19
C ALA A 34 3.05 24.88 -2.54
N VAL A 35 1.81 24.37 -2.65
CA VAL A 35 1.26 23.82 -3.90
C VAL A 35 0.94 24.95 -4.88
N GLN A 36 0.40 26.07 -4.39
CA GLN A 36 0.13 27.25 -5.21
C GLN A 36 1.40 27.90 -5.76
N GLU A 37 2.48 27.93 -4.96
CA GLU A 37 3.77 28.50 -5.37
C GLU A 37 4.38 27.74 -6.56
N VAL A 38 4.30 26.41 -6.53
CA VAL A 38 4.85 25.55 -7.58
C VAL A 38 3.90 25.44 -8.78
N GLY A 39 2.60 25.39 -8.52
CA GLY A 39 1.55 25.35 -9.53
C GLY A 39 0.68 24.09 -9.39
N PHE A 40 -0.62 24.30 -9.54
CA PHE A 40 -1.65 23.26 -9.53
C PHE A 40 -2.74 23.63 -10.53
N ALA A 41 -3.06 22.71 -11.45
CA ALA A 41 -4.13 22.91 -12.40
C ALA A 41 -4.72 21.58 -12.87
N LEU A 42 -5.98 21.33 -12.51
CA LEU A 42 -6.72 20.17 -12.99
C LEU A 42 -6.80 20.19 -14.53
N GLY A 43 -6.43 19.07 -15.16
CA GLY A 43 -6.48 18.87 -16.61
C GLY A 43 -5.40 19.59 -17.44
N ILE A 44 -4.66 20.55 -16.87
CA ILE A 44 -3.54 21.24 -17.54
C ILE A 44 -2.19 20.74 -16.99
N GLY A 45 -2.19 20.23 -15.75
CA GLY A 45 -1.00 19.79 -15.02
C GLY A 45 -0.44 20.92 -14.15
N GLY A 46 0.14 20.54 -13.02
CA GLY A 46 0.81 21.43 -12.07
C GLY A 46 2.30 21.58 -12.34
N GLY A 47 3.04 22.07 -11.35
CA GLY A 47 4.48 22.35 -11.47
C GLY A 47 5.40 21.23 -11.00
N PHE A 48 4.87 20.14 -10.42
CA PHE A 48 5.70 19.10 -9.82
C PHE A 48 6.15 18.04 -10.82
N ASP A 49 7.43 17.65 -10.77
CA ASP A 49 7.98 16.54 -11.55
C ASP A 49 7.57 15.17 -11.01
N ILE A 50 7.50 15.04 -9.69
CA ILE A 50 7.30 13.78 -8.98
C ILE A 50 6.28 13.98 -7.86
N ALA A 51 5.32 13.06 -7.77
CA ALA A 51 4.47 12.86 -6.61
C ALA A 51 4.86 11.52 -5.97
N SER A 52 5.12 11.51 -4.67
CA SER A 52 5.53 10.31 -3.92
C SER A 52 4.47 9.92 -2.90
N MET A 53 3.98 8.68 -2.99
CA MET A 53 2.95 8.11 -2.13
C MET A 53 3.42 6.78 -1.53
N ILE A 54 4.39 6.86 -0.62
CA ILE A 54 4.96 5.70 0.06
C ILE A 54 4.08 5.33 1.26
N PHE A 55 3.51 4.12 1.24
CA PHE A 55 2.68 3.56 2.31
C PHE A 55 1.48 4.44 2.72
N CYS A 56 0.87 5.17 1.77
CA CYS A 56 -0.28 6.02 2.09
C CYS A 56 -1.44 5.94 1.08
N LEU A 57 -1.19 5.45 -0.14
CA LEU A 57 -2.21 5.42 -1.21
C LEU A 57 -3.42 4.56 -0.83
N HIS A 58 -3.18 3.44 -0.16
CA HIS A 58 -4.21 2.48 0.24
C HIS A 58 -5.25 3.07 1.21
N TYR A 59 -4.97 4.17 1.91
CA TYR A 59 -5.98 4.83 2.76
C TYR A 59 -7.10 5.50 1.95
N ALA A 60 -6.83 5.91 0.70
CA ALA A 60 -7.84 6.51 -0.16
C ALA A 60 -8.86 5.50 -0.68
N PHE A 61 -8.56 4.20 -0.63
CA PHE A 61 -9.40 3.11 -1.15
C PHE A 61 -10.64 2.80 -0.29
N GLU A 62 -10.94 3.66 0.69
CA GLU A 62 -12.21 3.63 1.43
C GLU A 62 -13.42 3.74 0.51
N SER A 63 -13.37 4.63 -0.49
CA SER A 63 -14.48 4.94 -1.37
C SER A 63 -14.03 5.47 -2.72
N ASP A 64 -14.94 5.45 -3.71
CA ASP A 64 -14.73 6.08 -5.02
C ASP A 64 -14.37 7.57 -4.89
N ILE A 65 -15.09 8.30 -4.03
CA ILE A 65 -14.90 9.74 -3.82
C ILE A 65 -13.46 10.04 -3.37
N THR A 66 -12.95 9.26 -2.41
CA THR A 66 -11.62 9.47 -1.84
C THR A 66 -10.50 9.10 -2.81
N VAL A 67 -10.65 8.02 -3.60
CA VAL A 67 -9.68 7.67 -4.65
C VAL A 67 -9.64 8.71 -5.77
N ARG A 68 -10.82 9.17 -6.23
CA ARG A 68 -10.90 10.18 -7.28
C ARG A 68 -10.29 11.50 -6.84
N MET A 69 -10.62 11.97 -5.64
CA MET A 69 -10.01 13.18 -5.07
C MET A 69 -8.48 13.05 -4.93
N MET A 70 -7.97 11.88 -4.50
CA MET A 70 -6.54 11.61 -4.45
C MET A 70 -5.90 11.72 -5.85
N LEU A 71 -6.50 11.13 -6.88
CA LEU A 71 -5.98 11.17 -8.25
C LEU A 71 -6.06 12.56 -8.88
N GLU A 72 -7.13 13.32 -8.63
CA GLU A 72 -7.24 14.74 -9.00
C GLU A 72 -6.12 15.57 -8.37
N ASN A 73 -5.86 15.36 -7.09
CA ASN A 73 -4.80 16.04 -6.36
C ASN A 73 -3.40 15.70 -6.92
N ILE A 74 -3.13 14.42 -7.21
CA ILE A 74 -1.85 14.00 -7.80
C ILE A 74 -1.68 14.59 -9.20
N THR A 75 -2.64 14.36 -10.09
CA THR A 75 -2.52 14.74 -11.50
C THR A 75 -2.64 16.24 -11.73
N GLY A 76 -3.39 16.95 -10.88
CA GLY A 76 -3.43 18.41 -10.85
C GLY A 76 -2.13 19.05 -10.37
N ALA A 77 -1.34 18.36 -9.54
CA ALA A 77 -0.03 18.82 -9.09
C ALA A 77 1.10 18.47 -10.07
N LEU A 78 0.98 17.35 -10.80
CA LEU A 78 2.01 16.91 -11.73
C LEU A 78 2.02 17.71 -13.02
N LYS A 79 3.21 18.08 -13.50
CA LYS A 79 3.39 18.57 -14.87
C LYS A 79 3.09 17.45 -15.89
N PRO A 80 2.78 17.78 -17.15
CA PRO A 80 2.76 16.77 -18.21
C PRO A 80 4.07 15.97 -18.28
N GLY A 81 3.96 14.64 -18.20
CA GLY A 81 5.11 13.73 -18.14
C GLY A 81 5.76 13.57 -16.76
N GLY A 82 5.17 14.17 -15.71
CA GLY A 82 5.55 13.91 -14.32
C GLY A 82 5.26 12.47 -13.89
N ARG A 83 5.85 12.03 -12.78
CA ARG A 83 5.78 10.64 -12.31
C ARG A 83 5.13 10.54 -10.94
N LEU A 84 4.20 9.60 -10.81
CA LEU A 84 3.74 9.09 -9.51
C LEU A 84 4.63 7.90 -9.12
N ILE A 85 5.19 7.94 -7.91
CA ILE A 85 5.94 6.83 -7.32
C ILE A 85 5.21 6.44 -6.04
N GLY A 86 5.00 5.14 -5.80
CA GLY A 86 4.28 4.69 -4.62
C GLY A 86 4.63 3.27 -4.21
N CYS A 87 4.25 2.93 -2.98
CA CYS A 87 4.35 1.58 -2.44
C CYS A 87 3.07 1.28 -1.67
N VAL A 88 2.44 0.14 -1.97
CA VAL A 88 1.20 -0.31 -1.36
C VAL A 88 1.25 -1.80 -1.03
N PRO A 89 0.51 -2.26 -0.01
CA PRO A 89 0.31 -3.68 0.23
C PRO A 89 -0.27 -4.39 -0.99
N SER A 90 0.27 -5.56 -1.31
CA SER A 90 -0.12 -6.33 -2.50
C SER A 90 -1.47 -7.00 -2.31
N SER A 91 -2.47 -6.63 -3.11
CA SER A 91 -3.77 -7.31 -3.11
C SER A 91 -3.66 -8.80 -3.46
N LYS A 92 -2.66 -9.19 -4.27
CA LYS A 92 -2.41 -10.60 -4.62
C LYS A 92 -2.03 -11.42 -3.39
N VAL A 93 -1.07 -10.94 -2.59
CA VAL A 93 -0.60 -11.63 -1.37
C VAL A 93 -1.70 -11.68 -0.32
N ILE A 94 -2.45 -10.58 -0.15
CA ILE A 94 -3.62 -10.55 0.74
C ILE A 94 -4.65 -11.60 0.29
N GLY A 95 -4.93 -11.71 -1.01
CA GLY A 95 -5.85 -12.70 -1.56
C GLY A 95 -5.36 -14.14 -1.42
N GLU A 96 -4.05 -14.38 -1.47
CA GLU A 96 -3.43 -15.68 -1.18
C GLU A 96 -3.71 -16.12 0.26
N HIS A 97 -3.47 -15.26 1.25
CA HIS A 97 -3.77 -15.57 2.64
C HIS A 97 -5.27 -15.81 2.91
N ILE A 98 -6.15 -15.07 2.24
CA ILE A 98 -7.61 -15.33 2.33
C ILE A 98 -7.92 -16.74 1.80
N ARG A 99 -7.36 -17.14 0.66
CA ARG A 99 -7.57 -18.48 0.09
C ARG A 99 -7.01 -19.59 0.98
N GLU A 100 -5.84 -19.39 1.58
CA GLU A 100 -5.26 -20.34 2.54
C GLU A 100 -6.15 -20.50 3.77
N PHE A 101 -6.70 -19.39 4.27
CA PHE A 101 -7.67 -19.41 5.36
C PHE A 101 -8.96 -20.12 4.95
N GLU A 102 -9.52 -19.83 3.78
CA GLU A 102 -10.70 -20.51 3.24
C GLU A 102 -10.47 -22.02 3.05
N ALA A 103 -9.28 -22.44 2.63
CA ALA A 103 -8.95 -23.86 2.50
C ALA A 103 -8.83 -24.56 3.86
N THR A 104 -8.30 -23.84 4.87
CA THR A 104 -8.11 -24.37 6.22
C THR A 104 -9.44 -24.41 7.00
N VAL A 105 -10.24 -23.35 6.90
CA VAL A 105 -11.55 -23.21 7.55
C VAL A 105 -12.68 -23.82 6.73
N GLY A 106 -12.49 -24.05 5.43
CA GLY A 106 -13.40 -24.80 4.54
C GLY A 106 -13.55 -26.28 4.91
N ALA A 107 -12.76 -26.79 5.88
CA ALA A 107 -13.01 -28.05 6.58
C ALA A 107 -14.04 -27.93 7.73
N LEU A 108 -14.45 -26.71 8.10
CA LEU A 108 -15.38 -26.36 9.17
C LEU A 108 -16.41 -25.34 8.64
N GLN A 109 -17.46 -25.86 8.02
CA GLN A 109 -18.75 -25.21 7.71
C GLN A 109 -18.91 -23.77 8.24
N LEU A 110 -18.65 -22.78 7.38
CA LEU A 110 -19.07 -21.40 7.60
C LEU A 110 -20.60 -21.33 7.44
N GLY A 111 -21.33 -21.63 8.51
CA GLY A 111 -22.75 -21.30 8.59
C GLY A 111 -22.93 -19.78 8.62
N ASP A 112 -24.04 -19.30 8.05
CA ASP A 112 -24.40 -17.87 7.84
C ASP A 112 -24.32 -16.93 9.08
N ASN A 113 -23.99 -17.44 10.27
CA ASN A 113 -24.13 -16.74 11.55
C ASN A 113 -22.88 -16.67 12.45
N GLN A 114 -21.68 -16.97 11.94
CA GLN A 114 -20.42 -16.71 12.66
C GLN A 114 -19.52 -15.80 11.80
N PRO A 115 -19.18 -14.58 12.25
CA PRO A 115 -18.15 -13.79 11.58
C PRO A 115 -16.80 -14.49 11.82
N SER A 116 -16.38 -15.32 10.88
CA SER A 116 -15.00 -15.82 10.85
C SER A 116 -14.10 -14.63 10.58
N VAL A 117 -13.51 -14.09 11.63
CA VAL A 117 -12.45 -13.09 11.52
C VAL A 117 -11.29 -13.77 10.82
N VAL A 118 -11.02 -13.39 9.57
CA VAL A 118 -9.80 -13.80 8.87
C VAL A 118 -8.66 -12.96 9.42
N ALA A 119 -7.64 -13.61 9.95
CA ALA A 119 -6.46 -12.94 10.45
C ALA A 119 -5.21 -13.82 10.28
N TRP A 120 -4.08 -13.19 10.06
CA TRP A 120 -2.76 -13.83 9.97
C TRP A 120 -1.68 -12.87 10.47
N GLY A 121 -0.45 -13.38 10.60
CA GLY A 121 0.69 -12.59 11.05
C GLY A 121 1.68 -13.42 11.86
N ASN A 122 2.60 -12.74 12.51
CA ASN A 122 3.65 -13.32 13.34
C ASN A 122 3.95 -12.41 14.55
N GLY A 123 5.11 -12.58 15.20
CA GLY A 123 5.50 -11.74 16.35
C GLY A 123 5.80 -10.27 16.01
N ILE A 124 5.85 -9.92 14.72
CA ILE A 124 6.25 -8.61 14.20
C ILE A 124 5.03 -7.86 13.64
N TYR A 125 4.18 -8.53 12.86
CA TYR A 125 3.00 -7.93 12.23
C TYR A 125 1.74 -8.78 12.41
N ASN A 126 0.58 -8.14 12.32
CA ASN A 126 -0.72 -8.78 12.27
C ASN A 126 -1.61 -8.12 11.22
N VAL A 127 -2.35 -8.93 10.48
CA VAL A 127 -3.40 -8.49 9.56
C VAL A 127 -4.71 -9.12 9.96
N ARG A 128 -5.78 -8.31 9.97
CA ARG A 128 -7.11 -8.76 10.37
C ARG A 128 -8.20 -8.12 9.51
N PHE A 129 -9.11 -8.94 9.00
CA PHE A 129 -10.37 -8.48 8.43
C PHE A 129 -11.48 -8.45 9.49
N PRO A 130 -12.21 -7.33 9.64
CA PRO A 130 -13.26 -7.20 10.65
C PRO A 130 -14.57 -7.91 10.28
N GLY A 131 -14.69 -8.48 9.08
CA GLY A 131 -15.93 -9.06 8.56
C GLY A 131 -15.69 -10.03 7.42
N LYS A 132 -16.71 -10.20 6.56
CA LYS A 132 -16.63 -11.08 5.39
C LYS A 132 -15.51 -10.62 4.46
N THR A 133 -14.61 -11.54 4.13
CA THR A 133 -13.61 -11.37 3.09
C THR A 133 -14.21 -11.61 1.71
N PRO A 134 -13.58 -11.10 0.64
CA PRO A 134 -13.95 -11.47 -0.72
C PRO A 134 -13.80 -12.98 -0.94
N LEU A 135 -14.72 -13.54 -1.71
CA LEU A 135 -14.76 -14.96 -2.00
C LEU A 135 -13.50 -15.37 -2.78
N HIS A 136 -12.84 -16.45 -2.34
CA HIS A 136 -11.63 -16.96 -3.00
C HIS A 136 -10.49 -15.95 -3.06
N GLY A 137 -10.48 -14.96 -2.17
CA GLY A 137 -9.46 -13.90 -2.15
C GLY A 137 -9.44 -13.04 -3.42
N VAL A 138 -10.53 -12.99 -4.18
CA VAL A 138 -10.64 -12.19 -5.40
C VAL A 138 -11.29 -10.84 -5.10
N PHE A 139 -10.58 -9.75 -5.40
CA PHE A 139 -11.03 -8.38 -5.13
C PHE A 139 -11.72 -7.78 -6.37
N ASP A 140 -12.98 -8.16 -6.61
CA ASP A 140 -13.78 -7.71 -7.77
C ASP A 140 -14.34 -6.29 -7.62
N ARG A 141 -14.27 -5.71 -6.42
CA ARG A 141 -14.71 -4.34 -6.15
C ARG A 141 -13.50 -3.44 -6.02
N PRO A 142 -13.53 -2.23 -6.61
CA PRO A 142 -12.37 -1.34 -6.57
C PRO A 142 -12.12 -0.72 -5.18
N PHE A 143 -13.11 -0.66 -4.28
CA PHE A 143 -13.04 0.10 -3.03
C PHE A 143 -13.70 -0.62 -1.86
N GLY A 144 -13.31 -0.23 -0.64
CA GLY A 144 -14.03 -0.51 0.60
C GLY A 144 -13.68 -1.84 1.28
N ASP A 145 -12.83 -2.68 0.69
CA ASP A 145 -12.34 -3.91 1.33
C ASP A 145 -11.32 -3.55 2.43
N ARG A 146 -11.87 -3.23 3.61
CA ARG A 146 -11.13 -2.76 4.79
C ARG A 146 -10.48 -3.91 5.55
N TYR A 147 -9.23 -3.70 5.95
CA TYR A 147 -8.50 -4.54 6.91
C TYR A 147 -7.77 -3.68 7.94
N PHE A 148 -7.24 -4.32 8.97
CA PHE A 148 -6.39 -3.71 9.98
C PHE A 148 -5.00 -4.30 9.87
N PHE A 149 -4.00 -3.43 9.83
CA PHE A 149 -2.59 -3.79 9.86
C PHE A 149 -1.96 -3.23 11.13
N SER A 150 -1.26 -4.09 11.87
CA SER A 150 -0.60 -3.74 13.12
C SER A 150 0.83 -4.24 13.10
N LEU A 151 1.78 -3.37 13.43
CA LEU A 151 3.17 -3.74 13.74
C LEU A 151 3.37 -3.70 15.26
N ALA A 152 4.27 -4.52 15.78
CA ALA A 152 4.51 -4.71 17.23
C ALA A 152 4.77 -3.42 18.05
N GLU A 153 4.97 -2.27 17.41
CA GLU A 153 5.19 -0.97 18.04
C GLU A 153 4.40 0.19 17.40
N ALA A 154 3.50 -0.09 16.44
CA ALA A 154 2.77 0.93 15.68
C ALA A 154 1.30 1.04 16.09
N VAL A 155 0.67 2.18 15.74
CA VAL A 155 -0.77 2.38 15.93
C VAL A 155 -1.52 1.58 14.87
N GLU A 156 -2.53 0.82 15.30
CA GLU A 156 -3.48 0.15 14.41
C GLU A 156 -4.32 1.19 13.66
N ALA A 157 -4.16 1.26 12.34
CA ALA A 157 -4.95 2.10 11.45
C ALA A 157 -5.77 1.23 10.49
N PRO A 158 -7.01 1.62 10.16
CA PRO A 158 -7.75 0.95 9.10
C PRO A 158 -7.07 1.22 7.74
N GLU A 159 -6.77 0.15 7.03
CA GLU A 159 -6.27 0.17 5.65
C GLU A 159 -7.31 -0.43 4.70
N PHE A 160 -7.17 -0.18 3.41
CA PHE A 160 -8.07 -0.71 2.39
C PHE A 160 -7.27 -1.39 1.29
N VAL A 161 -7.75 -2.54 0.82
CA VAL A 161 -7.09 -3.27 -0.26
C VAL A 161 -7.11 -2.41 -1.52
N VAL A 162 -5.98 -2.41 -2.24
CA VAL A 162 -5.82 -1.77 -3.54
C VAL A 162 -5.83 -2.86 -4.61
N PRO A 163 -6.96 -3.16 -5.27
CA PRO A 163 -6.98 -4.13 -6.36
C PRO A 163 -6.17 -3.56 -7.53
N TRP A 164 -4.96 -4.08 -7.74
CA TRP A 164 -3.94 -3.41 -8.55
C TRP A 164 -4.38 -3.10 -9.99
N GLU A 165 -5.03 -4.07 -10.65
CA GLU A 165 -5.52 -3.91 -12.02
C GLU A 165 -6.60 -2.82 -12.09
N LEU A 166 -7.59 -2.85 -11.18
CA LEU A 166 -8.63 -1.82 -11.11
C LEU A 166 -8.06 -0.43 -10.78
N PHE A 167 -7.03 -0.36 -9.92
CA PHE A 167 -6.33 0.89 -9.65
C PHE A 167 -5.67 1.44 -10.91
N CYS A 168 -5.00 0.60 -11.71
CA CYS A 168 -4.38 1.03 -12.97
C CYS A 168 -5.43 1.56 -13.95
N ASP A 169 -6.58 0.90 -14.07
CA ASP A 169 -7.69 1.35 -14.91
C ASP A 169 -8.21 2.73 -14.46
N ILE A 170 -8.48 2.90 -13.16
CA ILE A 170 -8.97 4.18 -12.61
C ILE A 170 -7.91 5.27 -12.77
N ALA A 171 -6.63 4.98 -12.52
CA ALA A 171 -5.54 5.94 -12.70
C ALA A 171 -5.38 6.36 -14.18
N GLY A 172 -5.64 5.44 -15.11
CA GLY A 172 -5.69 5.69 -16.55
C GLY A 172 -6.72 6.75 -16.95
N GLU A 173 -7.87 6.82 -16.26
CA GLU A 173 -8.88 7.87 -16.47
C GLU A 173 -8.33 9.28 -16.20
N TYR A 174 -7.26 9.40 -15.39
CA TYR A 174 -6.59 10.66 -15.05
C TYR A 174 -5.29 10.89 -15.86
N GLY A 175 -5.05 10.09 -16.91
CA GLY A 175 -3.88 10.24 -17.77
C GLY A 175 -2.58 9.70 -17.18
N LEU A 176 -2.64 8.87 -16.14
CA LEU A 176 -1.49 8.10 -15.65
C LEU A 176 -1.38 6.79 -16.41
N GLU A 177 -0.15 6.38 -16.72
CA GLU A 177 0.16 5.10 -17.35
C GLU A 177 1.14 4.32 -16.46
N LEU A 178 0.87 3.02 -16.28
CA LEU A 178 1.75 2.16 -15.50
C LEU A 178 3.08 1.94 -16.25
N HIS A 179 4.16 2.49 -15.71
CA HIS A 179 5.49 2.29 -16.28
C HIS A 179 6.26 1.12 -15.62
N TYR A 180 6.02 0.86 -14.33
CA TYR A 180 6.76 -0.14 -13.56
C TYR A 180 5.96 -0.57 -12.33
N SER A 181 5.92 -1.87 -12.06
CA SER A 181 5.43 -2.45 -10.81
C SER A 181 6.16 -3.74 -10.53
N LYS A 182 6.68 -3.90 -9.31
CA LYS A 182 7.26 -5.15 -8.82
C LYS A 182 6.97 -5.34 -7.34
N PRO A 183 6.80 -6.59 -6.89
CA PRO A 183 6.88 -6.95 -5.47
C PRO A 183 8.22 -6.54 -4.86
N LEU A 184 8.22 -6.15 -3.58
CA LEU A 184 9.41 -5.67 -2.89
C LEU A 184 10.54 -6.71 -2.86
N ASN A 185 10.21 -7.98 -2.68
CA ASN A 185 11.16 -9.10 -2.70
C ASN A 185 11.84 -9.25 -4.07
N GLU A 186 11.13 -9.00 -5.18
CA GLU A 186 11.74 -9.03 -6.51
C GLU A 186 12.70 -7.84 -6.71
N VAL A 187 12.33 -6.64 -6.22
CA VAL A 187 13.22 -5.47 -6.25
C VAL A 187 14.50 -5.75 -5.45
N TRP A 188 14.36 -6.30 -4.24
CA TRP A 188 15.50 -6.65 -3.40
C TRP A 188 16.44 -7.64 -4.09
N GLU A 189 15.90 -8.74 -4.64
CA GLU A 189 16.73 -9.77 -5.29
C GLU A 189 17.48 -9.23 -6.52
N GLU A 190 16.93 -8.24 -7.22
CA GLU A 190 17.60 -7.60 -8.36
C GLU A 190 18.69 -6.63 -7.94
N ASP A 191 18.47 -5.88 -6.86
CA ASP A 191 19.29 -4.73 -6.48
C ASP A 191 20.31 -5.01 -5.38
N LYS A 192 20.14 -6.09 -4.58
CA LYS A 192 20.99 -6.38 -3.41
C LYS A 192 22.46 -6.59 -3.73
N ASP A 193 22.78 -6.99 -4.97
CA ASP A 193 24.15 -7.26 -5.43
C ASP A 193 24.76 -6.07 -6.20
N ASP A 194 24.01 -4.99 -6.44
CA ASP A 194 24.55 -3.77 -7.03
C ASP A 194 25.57 -3.12 -6.07
N GLU A 195 26.74 -2.73 -6.58
CA GLU A 195 27.84 -2.24 -5.75
C GLU A 195 27.44 -1.03 -4.87
N PHE A 196 26.64 -0.13 -5.43
CA PHE A 196 26.20 1.06 -4.73
C PHE A 196 25.08 0.74 -3.74
N LEU A 197 24.06 0.01 -4.17
CA LEU A 197 22.89 -0.30 -3.34
C LEU A 197 23.23 -1.28 -2.21
N ALA A 198 24.11 -2.27 -2.45
CA ALA A 198 24.61 -3.19 -1.43
C ALA A 198 25.41 -2.46 -0.34
N ARG A 199 26.19 -1.44 -0.72
CA ARG A 199 26.91 -0.61 0.27
C ARG A 199 25.91 0.24 1.06
N LEU A 200 24.97 0.87 0.37
CA LEU A 200 23.96 1.72 1.00
C LEU A 200 23.08 0.93 1.98
N SER A 201 22.67 -0.29 1.64
CA SER A 201 21.86 -1.14 2.51
C SER A 201 22.60 -1.51 3.80
N LYS A 202 23.91 -1.76 3.74
CA LYS A 202 24.77 -1.98 4.91
C LYS A 202 24.91 -0.72 5.76
N GLU A 203 25.14 0.44 5.15
CA GLU A 203 25.24 1.72 5.88
C GLU A 203 23.93 2.11 6.57
N MET A 204 22.79 1.77 5.96
CA MET A 204 21.46 1.99 6.51
C MET A 204 21.02 0.94 7.54
N GLY A 205 21.80 -0.14 7.72
CA GLY A 205 21.48 -1.22 8.67
C GLY A 205 20.28 -2.07 8.26
N VAL A 206 20.08 -2.26 6.95
CA VAL A 206 18.99 -3.06 6.37
C VAL A 206 19.29 -4.54 6.51
N VAL A 207 20.54 -4.91 6.22
CA VAL A 207 21.08 -6.25 6.37
C VAL A 207 22.05 -6.26 7.54
N ASP A 208 22.03 -7.35 8.30
CA ASP A 208 23.02 -7.56 9.34
C ASP A 208 24.41 -7.67 8.73
N ALA A 209 25.42 -7.14 9.44
CA ALA A 209 26.79 -7.06 8.94
C ALA A 209 27.45 -8.43 8.70
N GLU A 210 26.86 -9.54 9.16
CA GLU A 210 27.48 -10.87 9.21
C GLU A 210 27.07 -11.85 8.10
N GLU A 211 26.10 -11.53 7.24
CA GLU A 211 25.57 -12.53 6.27
C GLU A 211 26.45 -12.82 5.02
N HIS A 212 27.62 -12.19 4.86
CA HIS A 212 28.50 -12.42 3.70
C HIS A 212 29.73 -13.30 3.96
N SER A 213 29.72 -14.10 5.04
CA SER A 213 30.73 -15.15 5.24
C SER A 213 30.11 -16.55 5.16
N SER A 214 29.85 -17.03 3.94
CA SER A 214 29.83 -18.47 3.57
C SER A 214 29.85 -18.63 2.06
#